data_AF-A0A0L6UU31-F1
#
_entry.id   AF-A0A0L6UU31-F1
#
_cell.length_a   1.000
_cell.length_b   1.000
_cell.length_c   1.000
_cell.angle_alpha   90.00
_cell.angle_beta   90.00
_cell.angle_gamma   90.00
#
_symmetry.space_group_name_H-M   'P 1'
#
loop_
_entity.id
_entity.type
_entity.pdbx_description
1 polymer ?
#
loop_
_entity_poly.entity_id
_entity_poly.type
_entity_poly.pdbx_seq_one_letter_code
_entity_poly.pdbx_strand_id
1 'polypeptide(L)'
;MDSLQPHLNGEIKKSIEKEIFKNGTKQVNVSKKFGISNRQLTIDVITLVMLILEETPSTTLKKLAEHVKNKFDIQVSPGAIQKTLKNIKLFFKSSDQYWESSNLENKCKREPDQSYWCNMEKKKTGTTSIYICKFLVCLQDHCPAQSIIIMDNTRIHGRDNFQQVKNLLKESTKKINIEFLPKYSLLLNKIELALNIIMTQIKYKEIKSQSKMAEGILQAIRIKMTPEICSKSFQHCKKFYSSCTHMQPIMV
;
A
#
# COMPACT_ATOMS: atom_id res chain seq x y z
N MET A 1 35.82 -13.10 12.63
CA MET A 1 34.58 -12.92 11.87
C MET A 1 33.81 -14.21 12.03
N ASP A 2 33.02 -14.31 13.09
CA ASP A 2 32.30 -15.54 13.43
C ASP A 2 30.81 -15.34 13.13
N SER A 3 30.31 -16.17 12.21
CA SER A 3 28.93 -16.22 11.76
C SER A 3 28.12 -17.02 12.78
N LEU A 4 27.29 -16.33 13.57
CA LEU A 4 26.24 -16.96 14.37
C LEU A 4 25.05 -17.31 13.47
N GLN A 5 24.94 -18.58 13.08
CA GLN A 5 23.69 -19.14 12.58
C GLN A 5 22.80 -19.59 13.75
N PRO A 6 21.50 -19.23 13.77
CA PRO A 6 20.59 -19.74 14.78
C PRO A 6 20.21 -21.19 14.44
N HIS A 7 20.73 -22.13 15.22
CA HIS A 7 20.22 -23.49 15.28
C HIS A 7 18.82 -23.47 15.91
N LEU A 8 17.77 -23.54 15.07
CA LEU A 8 16.45 -23.89 15.57
C LEU A 8 16.44 -25.36 16.01
N ASN A 9 16.09 -25.56 17.28
CA ASN A 9 15.97 -26.85 17.94
C ASN A 9 15.06 -27.80 17.14
N GLY A 10 15.54 -29.01 16.85
CA GLY A 10 14.87 -30.00 15.98
C GLY A 10 13.47 -30.44 16.47
N GLU A 11 13.18 -30.26 17.76
CA GLU A 11 11.87 -30.57 18.34
C GLU A 11 10.79 -29.53 18.01
N ILE A 12 11.18 -28.25 17.86
CA ILE A 12 10.25 -27.17 17.48
C ILE A 12 9.83 -27.34 16.02
N LYS A 13 10.78 -27.72 15.15
CA LYS A 13 10.49 -28.00 13.74
C LYS A 13 9.52 -29.18 13.56
N LYS A 14 9.72 -30.27 14.33
CA LYS A 14 8.81 -31.44 14.32
C LYS A 14 7.41 -31.12 14.84
N SER A 15 7.28 -30.22 15.81
CA SER A 15 5.96 -29.81 16.32
C SER A 15 5.19 -28.95 15.32
N ILE A 16 5.87 -28.02 14.63
CA ILE A 16 5.26 -27.18 13.59
C ILE A 16 4.83 -28.02 12.37
N GLU A 17 5.65 -28.98 11.94
CA GLU A 17 5.29 -29.89 10.83
C GLU A 17 4.10 -30.80 11.19
N LYS A 18 4.00 -31.27 12.44
CA LYS A 18 2.85 -32.07 12.91
C LYS A 18 1.55 -31.25 12.96
N GLU A 19 1.61 -29.98 13.33
CA GLU A 19 0.45 -29.11 13.47
C GLU A 19 -0.08 -28.61 12.10
N ILE A 20 0.83 -28.39 11.13
CA ILE A 20 0.47 -28.11 9.73
C ILE A 20 -0.20 -29.33 9.08
N PHE A 21 0.27 -30.55 9.36
CA PHE A 21 -0.31 -31.77 8.78
C PHE A 21 -1.69 -32.12 9.37
N LYS A 22 -1.91 -31.87 10.67
CA LYS A 22 -3.17 -32.19 11.34
C LYS A 22 -4.34 -31.28 10.92
N ASN A 23 -4.05 -30.08 10.42
CA ASN A 23 -5.04 -29.15 9.89
C ASN A 23 -5.26 -29.28 8.36
N GLY A 24 -4.42 -30.06 7.65
CA GLY A 24 -4.47 -30.21 6.20
C GLY A 24 -5.31 -31.39 5.68
N THR A 25 -5.66 -32.37 6.52
CA THR A 25 -6.39 -33.58 6.07
C THR A 25 -7.79 -33.67 6.67
N LYS A 26 -8.66 -32.77 6.23
CA LYS A 26 -10.07 -33.13 5.99
C LYS A 26 -10.35 -32.89 4.51
N GLN A 27 -9.83 -33.78 3.67
CA GLN A 27 -10.39 -33.98 2.33
C GLN A 27 -11.78 -34.59 2.51
N VAL A 28 -12.78 -33.74 2.59
CA VAL A 28 -14.14 -34.14 2.27
C VAL A 28 -14.22 -34.07 0.75
N ASN A 29 -14.19 -35.24 0.11
CA ASN A 29 -14.38 -35.36 -1.32
C ASN A 29 -15.86 -35.07 -1.62
N VAL A 30 -16.21 -33.78 -1.69
CA VAL A 30 -17.54 -33.33 -2.10
C VAL A 30 -17.38 -32.71 -3.47
N SER A 31 -17.69 -33.48 -4.51
CA SER A 31 -18.04 -32.94 -5.82
C SER A 31 -19.41 -32.21 -5.73
N LYS A 32 -19.50 -31.18 -4.89
CA LYS A 32 -20.62 -30.24 -4.93
C LYS A 32 -20.25 -29.21 -5.98
N LYS A 33 -20.99 -29.21 -7.09
CA LYS A 33 -21.13 -28.01 -7.93
C LYS A 33 -21.52 -26.88 -6.98
N PHE A 34 -20.55 -26.06 -6.57
CA PHE A 34 -20.81 -24.89 -5.78
C PHE A 34 -21.68 -23.99 -6.64
N GLY A 35 -22.99 -23.97 -6.32
CA GLY A 35 -23.87 -22.91 -6.76
C GLY A 35 -23.18 -21.58 -6.46
N ILE A 36 -23.29 -20.63 -7.40
CA ILE A 36 -22.61 -19.35 -7.44
C ILE A 36 -22.84 -18.61 -6.12
N SER A 37 -22.00 -18.90 -5.15
CA SER A 37 -22.02 -18.26 -3.85
C SER A 37 -21.33 -16.92 -4.07
N ASN A 38 -21.98 -15.82 -3.68
CA ASN A 38 -21.42 -14.46 -3.66
C ASN A 38 -20.28 -14.34 -2.62
N ARG A 39 -19.32 -15.27 -2.63
CA ARG A 39 -18.15 -15.24 -1.76
C ARG A 39 -17.23 -14.15 -2.25
N GLN A 40 -17.02 -13.17 -1.38
CA GLN A 40 -16.02 -12.15 -1.57
C GLN A 40 -14.62 -12.78 -1.51
N LEU A 41 -13.71 -12.35 -2.38
CA LEU A 41 -12.32 -12.82 -2.33
C LEU A 41 -11.72 -12.50 -0.97
N THR A 42 -10.94 -13.43 -0.42
CA THR A 42 -10.23 -13.22 0.83
C THR A 42 -9.20 -12.11 0.67
N ILE A 43 -8.85 -11.46 1.78
CA ILE A 43 -7.89 -10.35 1.79
C ILE A 43 -6.55 -10.79 1.21
N ASP A 44 -6.08 -12.00 1.52
CA ASP A 44 -4.79 -12.51 1.03
C ASP A 44 -4.78 -12.67 -0.50
N VAL A 45 -5.91 -13.09 -1.08
CA VAL A 45 -6.08 -13.14 -2.54
C VAL A 45 -6.08 -11.74 -3.15
N ILE A 46 -6.75 -10.77 -2.51
CA ILE A 46 -6.76 -9.38 -2.97
C ILE A 46 -5.36 -8.79 -2.92
N THR A 47 -4.62 -9.01 -1.83
CA THR A 47 -3.23 -8.55 -1.67
C THR A 47 -2.34 -9.16 -2.76
N LEU A 48 -2.47 -10.46 -3.05
CA LEU A 48 -1.71 -11.09 -4.14
C LEU A 48 -2.05 -10.45 -5.50
N VAL A 49 -3.33 -10.26 -5.80
CA VAL A 49 -3.77 -9.65 -7.06
C VAL A 49 -3.22 -8.23 -7.20
N MET A 50 -3.28 -7.42 -6.14
CA MET A 50 -2.70 -6.07 -6.14
C MET A 50 -1.19 -6.10 -6.36
N LEU A 51 -0.47 -7.00 -5.71
CA LEU A 51 0.98 -7.15 -5.88
C LEU A 51 1.35 -7.52 -7.33
N ILE A 52 0.61 -8.44 -7.96
CA ILE A 52 0.86 -8.83 -9.36
C ILE A 52 0.57 -7.68 -10.32
N LEU A 53 -0.53 -6.95 -10.11
CA LEU A 53 -0.86 -5.78 -10.92
C LEU A 53 0.16 -4.66 -10.77
N GLU A 54 0.74 -4.50 -9.58
CA GLU A 54 1.83 -3.57 -9.36
C GLU A 54 3.09 -4.01 -10.14
N GLU A 55 3.45 -5.29 -10.07
CA GLU A 55 4.66 -5.84 -10.72
C GLU A 55 4.53 -5.91 -12.25
N THR A 56 3.32 -6.17 -12.74
CA THR A 56 3.02 -6.37 -14.15
C THR A 56 1.66 -5.74 -14.49
N PRO A 57 1.60 -4.42 -14.68
CA PRO A 57 0.33 -3.71 -14.90
C PRO A 57 -0.38 -4.13 -16.19
N SER A 58 0.33 -4.73 -17.15
CA SER A 58 -0.22 -5.31 -18.38
C SER A 58 -0.82 -6.71 -18.19
N THR A 59 -0.81 -7.26 -16.97
CA THR A 59 -1.35 -8.59 -16.69
C THR A 59 -2.87 -8.63 -16.87
N THR A 60 -3.32 -9.59 -17.67
CA THR A 60 -4.74 -9.78 -17.95
C THR A 60 -5.47 -10.42 -16.77
N LEU A 61 -6.77 -10.16 -16.64
CA LEU A 61 -7.60 -10.79 -15.60
C LEU A 61 -7.55 -12.33 -15.63
N LYS A 62 -7.36 -12.93 -16.82
CA LYS A 62 -7.19 -14.38 -16.99
C LYS A 62 -5.90 -14.88 -16.33
N LYS A 63 -4.78 -14.18 -16.54
CA LYS A 63 -3.50 -14.49 -15.89
C LYS A 63 -3.59 -14.30 -14.38
N LEU A 64 -4.27 -13.26 -13.89
CA LEU A 64 -4.49 -13.08 -12.45
C LEU A 64 -5.27 -14.26 -11.84
N ALA A 65 -6.33 -14.73 -12.50
CA ALA A 65 -7.09 -15.89 -12.06
C ALA A 65 -6.22 -17.16 -12.00
N GLU A 66 -5.33 -17.35 -12.97
CA GLU A 66 -4.38 -18.46 -12.99
C GLU A 66 -3.36 -18.36 -11.84
N HIS A 67 -2.81 -17.17 -11.57
CA HIS A 67 -1.93 -16.96 -10.41
C HIS A 67 -2.63 -17.25 -9.08
N VAL A 68 -3.89 -16.83 -8.92
CA VAL A 68 -4.67 -17.12 -7.71
C VAL A 68 -4.90 -18.63 -7.57
N LYS A 69 -5.25 -19.32 -8.66
CA LYS A 69 -5.40 -20.77 -8.67
C LYS A 69 -4.11 -21.47 -8.26
N ASN A 70 -2.98 -21.10 -8.87
CA ASN A 70 -1.69 -21.73 -8.59
C ASN A 70 -1.20 -21.49 -7.16
N LYS A 71 -1.51 -20.31 -6.57
CA LYS A 71 -1.00 -19.94 -5.25
C LYS A 71 -1.87 -20.43 -4.09
N PHE A 72 -3.18 -20.44 -4.26
CA PHE A 72 -4.13 -20.74 -3.18
C PHE A 72 -4.94 -22.02 -3.41
N ASP A 73 -4.78 -22.69 -4.56
CA ASP A 73 -5.62 -23.81 -5.00
C ASP A 73 -7.12 -23.45 -5.06
N ILE A 74 -7.41 -22.20 -5.45
CA ILE A 74 -8.78 -21.67 -5.56
C ILE A 74 -9.04 -21.23 -7.00
N GLN A 75 -10.08 -21.80 -7.61
CA GLN A 75 -10.54 -21.36 -8.93
C GLN A 75 -11.38 -20.09 -8.79
N VAL A 76 -10.91 -19.00 -9.38
CA VAL A 76 -11.60 -17.70 -9.40
C VAL A 76 -11.88 -17.29 -10.84
N SER A 77 -13.07 -16.77 -11.14
CA SER A 77 -13.36 -16.24 -12.47
C SER A 77 -12.75 -14.86 -12.68
N PRO A 78 -12.31 -14.50 -13.91
CA PRO A 78 -11.85 -13.15 -14.23
C PRO A 78 -12.84 -12.05 -13.81
N GLY A 79 -14.15 -12.30 -13.96
CA GLY A 79 -15.21 -11.37 -13.55
C GLY A 79 -15.28 -11.13 -12.03
N ALA A 80 -15.02 -12.16 -11.21
CA ALA A 80 -14.96 -12.00 -9.75
C ALA A 80 -13.78 -11.12 -9.32
N ILE A 81 -12.62 -11.29 -9.97
CA ILE A 81 -11.45 -10.43 -9.77
C ILE A 81 -11.78 -9.00 -10.17
N GLN A 82 -12.36 -8.78 -11.36
CA GLN A 82 -12.74 -7.45 -11.83
C GLN A 82 -13.72 -6.74 -10.89
N LYS A 83 -14.77 -7.45 -10.43
CA LYS A 83 -15.75 -6.91 -9.47
C LYS A 83 -15.06 -6.50 -8.16
N THR A 84 -14.10 -7.29 -7.71
CA THR A 84 -13.33 -7.02 -6.49
C THR A 84 -12.43 -5.79 -6.66
N LEU A 85 -11.75 -5.66 -7.80
CA LEU A 85 -10.91 -4.50 -8.14
C LEU A 85 -11.75 -3.20 -8.22
N LYS A 86 -12.93 -3.25 -8.84
CA LYS A 86 -13.88 -2.12 -8.85
C LYS A 86 -14.30 -1.70 -7.43
N ASN A 87 -14.55 -2.67 -6.55
CA ASN A 87 -14.95 -2.41 -5.16
C ASN A 87 -13.84 -1.73 -4.33
N ILE A 88 -12.57 -1.86 -4.73
CA ILE A 88 -11.43 -1.14 -4.14
C ILE A 88 -10.99 0.08 -4.98
N LYS A 89 -11.84 0.51 -5.92
CA LYS A 89 -11.60 1.67 -6.81
C LYS A 89 -10.34 1.54 -7.68
N LEU A 90 -9.92 0.32 -8.01
CA LEU A 90 -8.93 0.07 -9.04
C LEU A 90 -9.62 -0.15 -10.39
N PHE A 91 -9.23 0.65 -11.38
CA PHE A 91 -9.76 0.61 -12.75
C PHE A 91 -8.65 0.28 -13.74
N PHE A 92 -8.92 -0.61 -14.68
CA PHE A 92 -8.06 -0.80 -15.85
C PHE A 92 -8.42 0.28 -16.87
N LYS A 93 -7.43 1.07 -17.27
CA LYS A 93 -7.51 1.90 -18.47
C LYS A 93 -6.74 1.19 -19.58
N SER A 94 -7.25 1.24 -20.81
CA SER A 94 -6.44 0.83 -21.96
C SER A 94 -5.28 1.82 -22.10
N SER A 95 -4.12 1.32 -22.53
CA SER A 95 -2.92 2.13 -22.82
C SER A 95 -3.23 3.32 -23.73
N ASP A 96 -4.21 3.13 -24.62
CA ASP A 96 -4.55 4.08 -25.67
C ASP A 96 -5.29 5.32 -25.14
N GLN A 97 -5.90 5.23 -23.95
CA GLN A 97 -6.61 6.35 -23.31
C GLN A 97 -5.72 7.25 -22.43
N TYR A 98 -4.46 6.85 -22.20
CA TYR A 98 -3.57 7.57 -21.31
C TYR A 98 -3.11 8.90 -21.91
N TRP A 99 -2.93 8.96 -23.25
CA TRP A 99 -2.48 10.15 -23.96
C TRP A 99 -3.53 11.28 -23.98
N GLU A 100 -4.81 10.94 -24.12
CA GLU A 100 -5.90 11.93 -24.11
C GLU A 100 -6.22 12.45 -22.70
N SER A 101 -6.06 11.61 -21.67
CA SER A 101 -6.33 12.00 -20.27
C SER A 101 -5.32 13.02 -19.73
N SER A 102 -4.04 12.93 -20.11
CA SER A 102 -3.00 13.88 -19.70
C SER A 102 -3.17 15.29 -20.30
N ASN A 103 -3.89 15.42 -21.42
CA ASN A 103 -4.19 16.72 -22.05
C ASN A 103 -5.52 17.33 -21.60
N LEU A 104 -6.42 16.56 -20.98
CA LEU A 104 -7.74 17.06 -20.52
C LEU A 104 -7.77 17.57 -19.07
N GLU A 105 -6.71 17.41 -18.28
CA GLU A 105 -6.69 17.78 -16.85
C GLU A 105 -6.66 19.29 -16.54
N ASN A 106 -6.75 20.17 -17.55
CA ASN A 106 -7.00 21.61 -17.32
C ASN A 106 -8.49 21.97 -17.10
N LYS A 107 -9.41 21.00 -17.03
CA LYS A 107 -10.84 21.26 -16.75
C LYS A 107 -11.47 20.43 -15.63
N CYS A 108 -10.68 19.70 -14.83
CA CYS A 108 -11.23 18.96 -13.70
C CYS A 108 -11.49 19.87 -12.49
N LYS A 109 -12.55 20.70 -12.56
CA LYS A 109 -13.29 21.14 -11.38
C LYS A 109 -13.91 19.87 -10.80
N ARG A 110 -13.26 19.27 -9.81
CA ARG A 110 -13.84 18.14 -9.06
C ARG A 110 -15.08 18.68 -8.35
N GLU A 111 -16.26 18.27 -8.81
CA GLU A 111 -17.42 18.28 -7.94
C GLU A 111 -17.13 17.29 -6.80
N PRO A 112 -17.23 17.72 -5.53
CA PRO A 112 -17.09 16.80 -4.42
C PRO A 112 -18.33 15.90 -4.43
N ASP A 113 -18.13 14.62 -4.75
CA ASP A 113 -19.11 13.59 -4.45
C ASP A 113 -19.25 13.51 -2.91
N GLN A 114 -20.19 14.31 -2.41
CA GLN A 114 -20.63 14.40 -1.03
C GLN A 114 -21.57 13.24 -0.77
N SER A 115 -21.03 12.07 -0.47
CA SER A 115 -21.80 11.10 0.29
C SER A 115 -20.90 10.21 1.17
N TYR A 116 -20.98 10.52 2.47
CA TYR A 116 -20.58 9.70 3.62
C TYR A 116 -19.10 9.43 3.85
N TRP A 117 -18.32 10.40 4.36
CA TRP A 117 -17.34 10.16 5.45
C TRP A 117 -17.09 11.50 6.20
N CYS A 118 -17.55 11.58 7.45
CA CYS A 118 -17.45 12.67 8.44
C CYS A 118 -18.26 13.96 8.20
N ASN A 119 -19.52 13.96 8.64
CA ASN A 119 -20.10 15.13 9.30
C ASN A 119 -19.51 15.23 10.71
N MET A 120 -18.51 16.10 10.87
CA MET A 120 -18.21 16.77 12.13
C MET A 120 -18.13 18.25 11.79
N GLU A 121 -19.07 19.03 12.32
CA GLU A 121 -19.41 20.41 11.93
C GLU A 121 -18.33 21.47 12.25
N LYS A 122 -17.08 21.07 12.50
CA LYS A 122 -15.94 21.99 12.59
C LYS A 122 -15.25 22.01 11.23
N LYS A 123 -15.21 23.19 10.59
CA LYS A 123 -14.47 23.42 9.33
C LYS A 123 -13.09 22.76 9.46
N LYS A 124 -12.86 21.70 8.68
CA LYS A 124 -11.58 20.98 8.65
C LYS A 124 -10.50 21.98 8.28
N THR A 125 -9.77 22.50 9.26
CA THR A 125 -8.63 23.37 9.00
C THR A 125 -7.62 22.50 8.28
N GLY A 126 -7.26 22.86 7.06
CA GLY A 126 -6.25 22.13 6.30
C GLY A 126 -4.95 22.04 7.11
N THR A 127 -4.20 20.95 6.93
CA THR A 127 -2.88 20.80 7.55
C THR A 127 -1.98 21.95 7.12
N THR A 128 -1.54 22.77 8.07
CA THR A 128 -0.61 23.87 7.81
C THR A 128 0.83 23.33 7.77
N SER A 129 1.73 24.06 7.10
CA SER A 129 3.15 23.72 7.08
C SER A 129 3.76 23.65 8.49
N ILE A 130 3.21 24.40 9.45
CA ILE A 130 3.64 24.40 10.86
C ILE A 130 3.41 23.02 11.49
N TYR A 131 2.27 22.37 11.23
CA TYR A 131 2.00 21.04 11.78
C TYR A 131 2.94 19.98 11.18
N ILE A 132 3.24 20.08 9.88
CA ILE A 132 4.20 19.18 9.21
C ILE A 132 5.60 19.37 9.78
N CYS A 133 6.04 20.62 9.97
CA CYS A 133 7.31 20.96 10.59
C CYS A 133 7.43 20.34 11.99
N LYS A 134 6.40 20.52 12.85
CA LYS A 134 6.37 19.92 14.19
C LYS A 134 6.42 18.39 14.13
N PHE A 135 5.66 17.78 13.23
CA PHE A 135 5.67 16.34 13.03
C PHE A 135 7.05 15.82 12.63
N LEU A 136 7.75 16.48 11.71
CA LEU A 136 9.09 16.08 11.26
C LEU A 136 10.12 16.16 12.40
N VAL A 137 10.03 17.17 13.26
CA VAL A 137 10.89 17.28 14.45
C VAL A 137 10.61 16.13 15.42
N CYS A 138 9.34 15.81 15.73
CA CYS A 138 9.00 14.65 16.56
C CYS A 138 9.45 13.32 15.94
N LEU A 139 9.42 13.23 14.60
CA LEU A 139 9.81 12.02 13.88
C LEU A 139 11.32 11.76 13.97
N GLN A 140 12.13 12.82 14.08
CA GLN A 140 13.58 12.74 14.22
C GLN A 140 14.01 11.78 15.33
N ASP A 141 13.33 11.80 16.49
CA ASP A 141 13.66 10.96 17.64
C ASP A 141 13.51 9.46 17.37
N HIS A 142 12.65 9.11 16.41
CA HIS A 142 12.33 7.74 16.03
C HIS A 142 13.12 7.24 14.82
N CYS A 143 13.78 8.12 14.08
CA CYS A 143 14.59 7.75 12.93
C CYS A 143 15.99 7.28 13.34
N PRO A 144 16.53 6.24 12.67
CA PRO A 144 17.96 5.94 12.70
C PRO A 144 18.82 7.10 12.19
N ALA A 145 20.12 7.10 12.53
CA ALA A 145 21.07 8.01 11.92
C ALA A 145 21.17 7.77 10.40
N GLN A 146 21.42 8.83 9.65
CA GLN A 146 21.53 8.87 8.18
C GLN A 146 20.25 8.43 7.45
N SER A 147 19.09 8.56 8.11
CA SER A 147 17.79 8.27 7.48
C SER A 147 17.48 9.25 6.36
N ILE A 148 16.72 8.78 5.36
CA ILE A 148 16.16 9.60 4.29
C ILE A 148 14.64 9.53 4.40
N ILE A 149 13.99 10.69 4.54
CA ILE A 149 12.54 10.85 4.50
C ILE A 149 12.15 11.22 3.07
N ILE A 150 11.28 10.43 2.46
CA ILE A 150 10.77 10.68 1.12
C ILE A 150 9.34 11.21 1.23
N MET A 151 9.07 12.37 0.62
CA MET A 151 7.77 13.03 0.66
C MET A 151 7.25 13.33 -0.75
N ASP A 152 5.95 13.56 -0.88
CA ASP A 152 5.38 14.09 -2.12
C ASP A 152 5.77 15.56 -2.33
N ASN A 153 5.79 16.04 -3.57
CA ASN A 153 6.09 17.44 -3.87
C ASN A 153 4.81 18.30 -3.81
N THR A 154 4.26 18.48 -2.60
CA THR A 154 3.10 19.36 -2.37
C THR A 154 3.53 20.77 -2.01
N ARG A 155 2.70 21.77 -2.38
CA ARG A 155 2.99 23.20 -2.18
C ARG A 155 3.26 23.58 -0.72
N ILE A 156 2.74 22.82 0.24
CA ILE A 156 2.92 23.07 1.68
C ILE A 156 4.37 22.90 2.13
N HIS A 157 5.19 22.13 1.38
CA HIS A 157 6.61 21.93 1.66
C HIS A 157 7.51 23.04 1.08
N GLY A 158 6.99 23.89 0.20
CA GLY A 158 7.74 24.98 -0.42
C GLY A 158 7.77 26.29 0.39
N ARG A 159 7.40 26.26 1.68
CA ARG A 159 7.39 27.45 2.55
C ARG A 159 8.70 27.56 3.34
N ASP A 160 9.09 28.78 3.70
CA ASP A 160 10.36 29.07 4.38
C ASP A 160 10.56 28.25 5.67
N ASN A 161 9.51 28.12 6.49
CA ASN A 161 9.55 27.32 7.71
C ASN A 161 9.92 25.85 7.45
N PHE A 162 9.51 25.29 6.32
CA PHE A 162 9.86 23.92 5.95
C PHE A 162 11.35 23.80 5.61
N GLN A 163 11.89 24.78 4.87
CA GLN A 163 13.32 24.81 4.55
C GLN A 163 14.19 24.91 5.81
N GLN A 164 13.77 25.69 6.81
CA GLN A 164 14.43 25.76 8.10
C GLN A 164 14.45 24.39 8.81
N VAL A 165 13.32 23.69 8.87
CA VAL A 165 13.26 22.34 9.47
C VAL A 165 14.07 21.33 8.68
N LYS A 166 14.07 21.41 7.34
CA LYS A 166 14.90 20.56 6.48
C LYS A 166 16.40 20.74 6.78
N ASN A 167 16.86 21.98 6.94
CA ASN A 167 18.25 22.27 7.30
C ASN A 167 18.59 21.75 8.70
N LEU A 168 17.70 21.99 9.67
CA LEU A 168 17.85 21.50 11.05
C LEU A 168 17.99 19.97 11.11
N LEU A 169 17.17 19.23 10.37
CA LEU A 169 17.25 17.77 10.30
C LEU A 169 18.55 17.29 9.66
N LYS A 170 19.02 17.98 8.63
CA LYS A 170 20.28 17.69 7.93
C LYS A 170 21.51 17.94 8.83
N GLU A 171 21.48 19.01 9.61
CA GLU A 171 22.55 19.42 10.53
C GLU A 171 22.51 18.69 11.88
N SER A 172 21.40 18.00 12.18
CA SER A 172 21.28 17.21 13.40
C SER A 172 22.35 16.12 13.51
N THR A 173 22.60 15.62 14.72
CA THR A 173 23.50 14.47 14.96
C THR A 173 23.10 13.22 14.17
N LYS A 174 21.81 13.09 13.87
CA LYS A 174 21.26 11.99 13.06
C LYS A 174 21.40 12.22 11.56
N LYS A 175 21.75 13.42 11.08
CA LYS A 175 21.96 13.74 9.65
C LYS A 175 20.82 13.23 8.75
N ILE A 176 19.58 13.56 9.10
CA ILE A 176 18.39 13.08 8.37
C ILE A 176 18.20 13.96 7.12
N ASN A 177 18.10 13.33 5.95
CA ASN A 177 17.82 14.03 4.70
C ASN A 177 16.33 13.94 4.35
N ILE A 178 15.81 14.98 3.70
CA ILE A 178 14.45 14.98 3.12
C ILE A 178 14.57 15.11 1.62
N GLU A 179 14.04 14.11 0.92
CA GLU A 179 13.93 14.06 -0.54
C GLU A 179 12.47 14.12 -0.98
N PHE A 180 12.24 14.67 -2.17
CA PHE A 180 10.91 14.79 -2.75
C PHE A 180 10.75 13.90 -3.98
N LEU A 181 9.58 13.26 -4.08
CA LEU A 181 9.18 12.59 -5.30
C LEU A 181 8.91 13.62 -6.42
N PRO A 182 9.12 13.26 -7.69
CA PRO A 182 8.70 14.09 -8.80
C PRO A 182 7.19 14.36 -8.73
N LYS A 183 6.75 15.48 -9.31
CA LYS A 183 5.32 15.81 -9.36
C LYS A 183 4.55 14.69 -10.06
N TYR A 184 3.32 14.43 -9.59
CA TYR A 184 2.41 13.42 -10.13
C TYR A 184 2.92 11.96 -10.07
N SER A 185 3.94 11.68 -9.26
CA SER A 185 4.52 10.34 -9.13
C SER A 185 3.83 9.48 -8.06
N LEU A 186 2.50 9.35 -8.14
CA LEU A 186 1.73 8.56 -7.18
C LEU A 186 2.19 7.09 -7.12
N LEU A 187 2.56 6.50 -8.27
CA LEU A 187 3.07 5.13 -8.35
C LEU A 187 4.39 4.90 -7.59
N LEU A 188 5.18 5.97 -7.43
CA LEU A 188 6.42 5.96 -6.65
C LEU A 188 6.17 6.17 -5.16
N ASN A 189 4.96 6.61 -4.78
CA ASN A 189 4.60 6.87 -3.40
C ASN A 189 4.04 5.63 -2.71
N LYS A 190 4.91 4.84 -2.06
CA LYS A 190 4.52 3.60 -1.37
C LYS A 190 3.60 3.80 -0.18
N ILE A 191 3.44 5.03 0.31
CA ILE A 191 2.44 5.31 1.34
C ILE A 191 1.03 4.99 0.86
N GLU A 192 0.75 5.13 -0.44
CA GLU A 192 -0.57 4.85 -1.01
C GLU A 192 -0.89 3.35 -0.95
N LEU A 193 0.09 2.50 -1.28
CA LEU A 193 -0.04 1.05 -1.13
C LEU A 193 -0.28 0.68 0.34
N ALA A 194 0.50 1.27 1.26
CA ALA A 194 0.34 1.02 2.68
C ALA A 194 -1.05 1.44 3.19
N LEU A 195 -1.52 2.61 2.78
CA LEU A 195 -2.85 3.11 3.11
C LEU A 195 -3.95 2.21 2.53
N ASN A 196 -3.81 1.71 1.31
CA ASN A 196 -4.75 0.76 0.72
C ASN A 196 -4.86 -0.52 1.55
N ILE A 197 -3.72 -1.09 1.96
CA ILE A 197 -3.69 -2.27 2.84
C ILE A 197 -4.41 -1.97 4.17
N ILE A 198 -4.12 -0.84 4.80
CA ILE A 198 -4.77 -0.42 6.07
C ILE A 198 -6.27 -0.22 5.87
N MET A 199 -6.70 0.49 4.82
CA MET A 199 -8.10 0.73 4.52
C MET A 199 -8.88 -0.56 4.32
N THR A 200 -8.31 -1.56 3.63
CA THR A 200 -8.98 -2.86 3.45
C THR A 200 -9.23 -3.60 4.76
N GLN A 201 -8.37 -3.42 5.78
CA GLN A 201 -8.59 -3.99 7.12
C GLN A 201 -9.72 -3.30 7.89
N ILE A 202 -9.86 -2.00 7.66
CA ILE A 202 -10.77 -1.14 8.42
C ILE A 202 -12.16 -1.12 7.79
N LYS A 203 -12.26 -1.26 6.46
CA LYS A 203 -13.50 -1.10 5.68
C LYS A 203 -14.67 -1.97 6.15
N TYR A 204 -14.39 -3.15 6.72
CA TYR A 204 -15.42 -4.09 7.18
C TYR A 204 -15.72 -4.01 8.68
N LYS A 205 -15.07 -3.10 9.40
CA LYS A 205 -15.30 -2.89 10.84
C LYS A 205 -16.31 -1.77 11.03
N GLU A 206 -17.29 -1.98 11.91
CA GLU A 206 -18.19 -0.91 12.35
C GLU A 206 -17.40 0.06 13.24
N ILE A 207 -17.30 1.33 12.84
CA ILE A 207 -16.52 2.35 13.55
C ILE A 207 -17.47 3.41 14.10
N LYS A 208 -17.70 3.35 15.41
CA LYS A 208 -18.66 4.23 16.11
C LYS A 208 -18.06 5.57 16.57
N SER A 209 -16.73 5.70 16.57
CA SER A 209 -16.06 6.90 17.05
C SER A 209 -14.67 7.09 16.42
N GLN A 210 -14.14 8.31 16.50
CA GLN A 210 -12.78 8.62 16.04
C GLN A 210 -11.71 7.87 16.84
N SER A 211 -11.89 7.69 18.17
CA SER A 211 -10.95 6.92 18.98
C SER A 211 -10.91 5.46 18.55
N LYS A 212 -12.07 4.85 18.26
CA LYS A 212 -12.16 3.49 17.72
C LYS A 212 -11.56 3.39 16.31
N MET A 213 -11.69 4.43 15.49
CA MET A 213 -11.00 4.50 14.21
C MET A 213 -9.47 4.47 14.39
N ALA A 214 -8.94 5.33 15.27
CA ALA A 214 -7.51 5.39 15.55
C ALA A 214 -6.98 4.05 16.08
N GLU A 215 -7.69 3.43 17.00
CA GLU A 215 -7.38 2.08 17.51
C GLU A 215 -7.38 1.04 16.37
N GLY A 216 -8.39 1.08 15.49
CA GLY A 216 -8.49 0.21 14.33
C GLY A 216 -7.33 0.39 13.33
N ILE A 217 -6.90 1.63 13.10
CA ILE A 217 -5.72 1.97 12.29
C ILE A 217 -4.45 1.39 12.91
N LEU A 218 -4.24 1.62 14.21
CA LEU A 218 -3.06 1.12 14.91
C LEU A 218 -2.99 -0.41 14.90
N GLN A 219 -4.12 -1.09 15.10
CA GLN A 219 -4.21 -2.54 14.99
C GLN A 219 -3.92 -3.01 13.56
N ALA A 220 -4.49 -2.36 12.54
CA ALA A 220 -4.24 -2.70 11.15
C ALA A 220 -2.76 -2.55 10.76
N ILE A 221 -2.12 -1.46 11.21
CA ILE A 221 -0.68 -1.25 11.03
C ILE A 221 0.10 -2.39 11.69
N ARG A 222 -0.15 -2.69 12.97
CA ARG A 222 0.57 -3.77 13.68
C ARG A 222 0.44 -5.14 13.02
N ILE A 223 -0.74 -5.47 12.52
CA ILE A 223 -1.03 -6.79 11.93
C ILE A 223 -0.51 -6.90 10.50
N LYS A 224 -0.68 -5.85 9.69
CA LYS A 224 -0.44 -5.92 8.24
C LYS A 224 0.83 -5.21 7.77
N MET A 225 1.40 -4.27 8.53
CA MET A 225 2.67 -3.63 8.18
C MET A 225 3.84 -4.38 8.81
N THR A 226 3.99 -5.65 8.46
CA THR A 226 5.15 -6.44 8.88
C THR A 226 6.42 -5.94 8.19
N PRO A 227 7.61 -6.14 8.78
CA PRO A 227 8.87 -5.79 8.12
C PRO A 227 9.02 -6.39 6.73
N GLU A 228 8.50 -7.60 6.51
CA GLU A 228 8.51 -8.28 5.21
C GLU A 228 7.65 -7.55 4.17
N ILE A 229 6.44 -7.14 4.53
CA ILE A 229 5.53 -6.40 3.63
C ILE A 229 6.12 -5.03 3.29
N CYS A 230 6.65 -4.32 4.29
CA CYS A 230 7.33 -3.05 4.08
C CYS A 230 8.55 -3.22 3.16
N SER A 231 9.40 -4.22 3.42
CA SER A 231 10.58 -4.52 2.59
C SER A 231 10.21 -4.84 1.15
N LYS A 232 9.21 -5.70 0.92
CA LYS A 232 8.72 -6.02 -0.44
C LYS A 232 8.20 -4.77 -1.15
N SER A 233 7.48 -3.89 -0.44
CA SER A 233 6.99 -2.63 -0.99
C SER A 233 8.14 -1.71 -1.45
N PHE A 234 9.23 -1.64 -0.66
CA PHE A 234 10.42 -0.88 -1.03
C PHE A 234 11.23 -1.51 -2.16
N GLN A 235 11.39 -2.84 -2.17
CA GLN A 235 12.04 -3.55 -3.28
C GLN A 235 11.31 -3.33 -4.59
N HIS A 236 9.98 -3.25 -4.54
CA HIS A 236 9.16 -2.93 -5.70
C HIS A 236 9.42 -1.51 -6.24
N CYS A 237 9.60 -0.54 -5.35
CA CYS A 237 10.05 0.81 -5.69
C CYS A 237 11.36 0.80 -6.50
N LYS A 238 12.35 0.02 -6.04
CA LYS A 238 13.65 -0.07 -6.71
C LYS A 238 13.53 -0.52 -8.16
N LYS A 239 12.63 -1.47 -8.45
CA LYS A 239 12.35 -1.90 -9.84
C LYS A 239 11.79 -0.75 -10.66
N PHE A 240 10.80 -0.01 -10.15
CA PHE A 240 10.24 1.14 -10.85
C PHE A 240 11.26 2.25 -11.12
N TYR A 241 12.04 2.62 -10.10
CA TYR A 241 13.09 3.65 -10.28
C TYR A 241 14.09 3.24 -11.36
N SER A 242 14.50 1.96 -11.38
CA SER A 242 15.38 1.44 -12.42
C SER A 242 14.74 1.50 -13.82
N SER A 243 13.43 1.25 -13.94
CA SER A 243 12.74 1.40 -15.23
C SER A 243 12.66 2.85 -15.66
N CYS A 244 12.48 3.79 -14.72
CA CYS A 244 12.41 5.22 -15.02
C CYS A 244 13.73 5.80 -15.54
N THR A 245 14.89 5.30 -15.11
CA THR A 245 16.19 5.79 -15.60
C THR A 245 16.44 5.48 -17.08
N HIS A 246 15.69 4.54 -17.65
CA HIS A 246 15.77 4.18 -19.07
C HIS A 246 14.73 4.90 -19.95
N MET A 247 13.80 5.64 -19.34
CA MET A 247 12.83 6.44 -20.09
C MET A 247 13.47 7.76 -20.50
N GLN A 248 13.41 8.10 -21.79
CA GLN A 248 13.87 9.40 -22.25
C GLN A 248 13.02 10.50 -21.60
N PRO A 249 13.63 11.61 -21.13
CA PRO A 249 12.88 12.73 -20.60
C PRO A 249 11.94 13.27 -21.68
N ILE A 250 10.66 13.38 -21.35
CA ILE A 250 9.70 14.08 -22.20
C ILE A 250 10.05 15.56 -22.08
N MET A 251 10.61 16.12 -23.15
CA MET A 251 10.80 17.57 -23.25
C MET A 251 9.41 18.20 -23.38
N VAL A 252 8.97 18.88 -22.31
CA VAL A 252 7.72 19.65 -22.25
C VAL A 252 8.03 21.12 -22.53
#